data_AF-A0A9P5BMN8-F1
#
_entry.id   AF-A0A9P5BMN8-F1
#
_cell.length_a   1.000
_cell.length_b   1.000
_cell.length_c   1.000
_cell.angle_alpha   90.00
_cell.angle_beta   90.00
_cell.angle_gamma   90.00
#
_symmetry.space_group_name_H-M   'P 1'
#
loop_
_entity.id
_entity.type
_entity.pdbx_description
1 polymer ?
#
loop_
_entity_poly.entity_id
_entity_poly.type
_entity_poly.pdbx_seq_one_letter_code
_entity_poly.pdbx_strand_id
1 'polypeptide(L)'
;MQRASSFTAWGVFNWGVLMALFYQQPGLEYPGHPPVLPIPGDLSSDSPSPGSSSLTVDPSEALPAYMGSTFSTLCQFWRILHGVTLSYYKDKPTSLPEHASIDFAEFKYRELLAWIEGLPSDQALKDHSPHHVVVLHIWFHAAILDLFRPFLQNTARQRQRLKTFSARRSYPEAAFNASVNQLKQLIVRYRCNYESSAYTMLWQTALIYVANAVLHNTQDPEWRLYFLACIYGYEGLRTSYRVAEVISRGLLTMSLREGDMSGNEARHLLKQVTGPEGAGGKGDVRATFMADLDLAMTDPESAKVENLAKRFEDVALFSDFTTMDDEEARSFQRIETPDNTE
;
A
#
# COMPACT_ATOMS: atom_id res chain seq x y z
N MET A 1 -6.06 33.54 10.63
CA MET A 1 -7.01 32.42 10.82
C MET A 1 -7.19 31.59 9.55
N GLN A 2 -7.42 32.18 8.38
CA GLN A 2 -7.67 31.47 7.12
C GLN A 2 -6.59 30.43 6.73
N ARG A 3 -5.30 30.74 6.93
CA ARG A 3 -4.19 29.78 6.70
C ARG A 3 -4.34 28.53 7.57
N ALA A 4 -4.49 28.70 8.88
CA ALA A 4 -4.68 27.59 9.81
C ALA A 4 -5.93 26.77 9.47
N SER A 5 -7.05 27.43 9.15
CA SER A 5 -8.27 26.75 8.69
C SER A 5 -8.05 25.94 7.41
N SER A 6 -7.25 26.46 6.47
CA SER A 6 -6.95 25.77 5.21
C SER A 6 -6.07 24.54 5.45
N PHE A 7 -4.99 24.66 6.24
CA PHE A 7 -4.16 23.51 6.64
C PHE A 7 -4.97 22.45 7.38
N THR A 8 -5.84 22.85 8.31
CA THR A 8 -6.70 21.90 9.03
C THR A 8 -7.68 21.20 8.10
N ALA A 9 -8.40 21.95 7.25
CA ALA A 9 -9.40 21.37 6.36
C ALA A 9 -8.77 20.40 5.36
N TRP A 10 -7.66 20.79 4.73
CA TRP A 10 -6.91 19.92 3.82
C TRP A 10 -6.22 18.76 4.53
N GLY A 11 -5.73 18.95 5.75
CA GLY A 11 -5.15 17.87 6.55
C GLY A 11 -6.16 16.79 6.88
N VAL A 12 -7.36 17.18 7.35
CA VAL A 12 -8.47 16.26 7.63
C VAL A 12 -8.94 15.55 6.36
N PHE A 13 -9.09 16.29 5.26
CA PHE A 13 -9.45 15.69 3.97
C PHE A 13 -8.42 14.67 3.49
N ASN A 14 -7.13 15.02 3.47
CA ASN A 14 -6.05 14.14 3.04
C ASN A 14 -6.01 12.86 3.89
N TRP A 15 -6.14 13.01 5.21
CA TRP A 15 -6.20 11.86 6.12
C TRP A 15 -7.43 10.98 5.89
N GLY A 16 -8.59 11.60 5.67
CA GLY A 16 -9.83 10.89 5.36
C GLY A 16 -9.72 10.08 4.06
N VAL A 17 -9.19 10.67 2.99
CA VAL A 17 -8.98 9.97 1.71
C VAL A 17 -7.95 8.84 1.85
N LEU A 18 -6.83 9.09 2.56
CA LEU A 18 -5.82 8.06 2.83
C LEU A 18 -6.41 6.86 3.58
N MET A 19 -7.17 7.10 4.65
CA MET A 19 -7.79 6.04 5.45
C MET A 19 -8.90 5.31 4.68
N ALA A 20 -9.62 6.03 3.83
CA ALA A 20 -10.67 5.46 3.01
C ALA A 20 -10.12 4.59 1.87
N LEU A 21 -9.03 5.01 1.22
CA LEU A 21 -8.45 4.31 0.08
C LEU A 21 -7.53 3.15 0.51
N PHE A 22 -6.48 3.45 1.27
CA PHE A 22 -5.42 2.47 1.56
C PHE A 22 -5.74 1.56 2.73
N TYR A 23 -6.61 2.00 3.65
CA TYR A 23 -6.95 1.24 4.84
C TYR A 23 -8.38 0.68 4.78
N GLN A 24 -9.23 1.21 3.89
CA GLN A 24 -10.67 0.93 3.80
C GLN A 24 -11.30 0.86 5.19
N GLN A 25 -10.98 1.86 6.03
CA GLN A 25 -11.26 1.82 7.45
C GLN A 25 -12.79 1.69 7.68
N PRO A 26 -13.27 0.59 8.31
CA PRO A 26 -14.70 0.38 8.52
C PRO A 26 -15.33 1.50 9.34
N GLY A 27 -16.53 1.93 8.93
CA GLY A 27 -17.29 2.98 9.61
C GLY A 27 -16.77 4.40 9.40
N LEU A 28 -15.72 4.59 8.59
CA LEU A 28 -15.27 5.91 8.18
C LEU A 28 -16.21 6.48 7.11
N GLU A 29 -16.71 7.70 7.34
CA GLU A 29 -17.47 8.43 6.32
C GLU A 29 -16.52 8.93 5.23
N TYR A 30 -16.84 8.61 3.97
CA TYR A 30 -16.08 9.07 2.82
C TYR A 30 -16.27 10.58 2.64
N PRO A 31 -15.17 11.37 2.56
CA PRO A 31 -15.28 12.79 2.28
C PRO A 31 -16.11 13.02 1.01
N GLY A 32 -17.22 13.76 1.09
CA GLY A 32 -18.09 13.95 -0.07
C GLY A 32 -17.50 14.85 -1.14
N HIS A 33 -16.69 15.83 -0.73
CA HIS A 33 -16.03 16.79 -1.60
C HIS A 33 -14.69 17.24 -1.00
N PRO A 34 -13.74 17.73 -1.82
CA PRO A 34 -12.56 18.42 -1.33
C PRO A 34 -12.91 19.71 -0.56
N PRO A 35 -12.02 20.21 0.31
CA PRO A 35 -12.22 21.50 0.97
C PRO A 35 -12.43 22.64 -0.04
N VAL A 36 -13.34 23.56 0.29
CA VAL A 36 -13.59 24.79 -0.51
C VAL A 36 -12.48 25.81 -0.30
N LEU A 37 -11.73 25.70 0.80
CA LEU A 37 -10.59 26.56 1.11
C LEU A 37 -9.43 26.31 0.13
N PRO A 38 -8.61 27.33 -0.17
CA PRO A 38 -7.47 27.17 -1.07
C PRO A 38 -6.47 26.16 -0.51
N ILE A 39 -5.77 25.46 -1.41
CA ILE A 39 -4.67 24.58 -1.02
C ILE A 39 -3.56 25.46 -0.43
N PRO A 40 -3.09 25.17 0.80
CA PRO A 40 -2.02 25.98 1.38
C PRO A 40 -0.74 25.90 0.55
N GLY A 41 -0.15 27.06 0.24
CA GLY A 41 1.09 27.16 -0.56
C GLY A 41 0.90 27.00 -2.06
N ASP A 42 -0.33 26.90 -2.55
CA ASP A 42 -0.63 26.86 -3.98
C ASP A 42 -0.69 28.28 -4.53
N LEU A 43 0.40 28.72 -5.19
CA LEU A 43 0.49 30.05 -5.81
C LEU A 43 -0.27 30.13 -7.15
N SER A 44 -0.81 29.01 -7.65
CA SER A 44 -1.50 28.90 -8.95
C SER A 44 -2.83 29.64 -9.04
N SER A 45 -3.35 30.17 -7.93
CA SER A 45 -4.64 30.90 -7.92
C SER A 45 -4.50 32.41 -8.13
N ASP A 46 -3.30 32.97 -8.04
CA ASP A 46 -3.08 34.38 -8.34
C ASP A 46 -2.62 34.53 -9.79
N SER A 47 -3.59 34.69 -10.69
CA SER A 47 -3.30 35.33 -11.98
C SER A 47 -2.65 36.68 -11.68
N PRO A 48 -1.40 36.95 -12.13
CA PRO A 48 -0.81 38.25 -11.90
C PRO A 48 -1.65 39.25 -12.69
N SER A 49 -2.35 40.13 -11.97
CA SER A 49 -2.90 41.33 -12.59
C SER A 49 -1.74 42.06 -13.29
N PRO A 50 -1.85 42.40 -14.58
CA PRO A 50 -0.75 43.01 -15.32
C PRO A 50 -0.51 44.40 -14.74
N GLY A 51 0.51 44.52 -13.88
CA GLY A 51 0.85 45.76 -13.18
C GLY A 51 1.52 45.59 -11.82
N SER A 52 1.61 44.38 -11.25
CA SER A 52 2.28 44.18 -9.96
C SER A 52 3.77 43.93 -10.13
N SER A 53 4.56 44.98 -9.95
CA SER A 53 6.01 44.97 -9.85
C SER A 53 6.45 44.11 -8.65
N SER A 54 7.24 43.06 -8.90
CA SER A 54 8.11 42.36 -7.93
C SER A 54 7.59 42.32 -6.49
N LEU A 55 6.54 41.53 -6.22
CA LEU A 55 6.11 41.26 -4.86
C LEU A 55 7.09 40.29 -4.20
N THR A 56 7.87 40.82 -3.25
CA THR A 56 8.52 40.05 -2.20
C THR A 56 7.50 39.08 -1.58
N VAL A 57 7.76 37.78 -1.66
CA VAL A 57 6.97 36.75 -0.97
C VAL A 57 6.84 37.16 0.50
N ASP A 58 5.62 37.41 0.96
CA ASP A 58 5.38 37.76 2.35
C ASP A 58 5.89 36.59 3.22
N PRO A 59 6.77 36.82 4.22
CA PRO A 59 7.21 35.76 5.14
C PRO A 59 6.04 35.00 5.78
N SER A 60 4.84 35.60 5.83
CA SER A 60 3.60 35.01 6.31
C SER A 60 2.97 33.95 5.39
N GLU A 61 3.41 33.84 4.14
CA GLU A 61 2.97 32.83 3.14
C GLU A 61 3.98 31.70 2.95
N ALA A 62 5.18 31.83 3.51
CA ALA A 62 6.23 30.84 3.37
C ALA A 62 5.78 29.47 3.92
N LEU A 63 5.91 28.44 3.08
CA LEU A 63 5.72 27.04 3.46
C LEU A 63 6.76 26.63 4.52
N PRO A 64 6.45 25.63 5.38
CA PRO A 64 7.41 25.19 6.39
C PRO A 64 8.71 24.72 5.73
N ALA A 65 9.85 25.32 6.12
CA ALA A 65 11.15 25.05 5.51
C ALA A 65 11.57 23.56 5.56
N TYR A 66 11.07 22.81 6.55
CA TYR A 66 11.41 21.39 6.76
C TYR A 66 10.65 20.41 5.86
N MET A 67 9.56 20.83 5.21
CA MET A 67 8.76 20.00 4.30
C MET A 67 8.51 20.64 2.93
N GLY A 68 8.89 21.89 2.74
CA GLY A 68 8.74 22.60 1.47
C GLY A 68 7.30 22.54 0.95
N SER A 69 7.16 22.20 -0.34
CA SER A 69 5.88 22.10 -1.05
C SER A 69 5.15 20.76 -0.88
N THR A 70 5.62 19.87 -0.01
CA THR A 70 5.07 18.51 0.16
C THR A 70 3.59 18.51 0.53
N PHE A 71 3.17 19.39 1.44
CA PHE A 71 1.76 19.43 1.86
C PHE A 71 0.84 19.85 0.72
N SER A 72 1.21 20.89 -0.02
CA SER A 72 0.47 21.37 -1.19
C SER A 72 0.38 20.27 -2.26
N THR A 73 1.50 19.61 -2.51
CA THR A 73 1.64 18.47 -3.43
C THR A 73 0.73 17.30 -3.03
N LEU A 74 0.68 16.97 -1.73
CA LEU A 74 -0.22 15.95 -1.19
C LEU A 74 -1.69 16.33 -1.36
N CYS A 75 -2.06 17.59 -1.14
CA CYS A 75 -3.44 18.04 -1.34
C CYS A 75 -3.91 17.81 -2.79
N GLN A 76 -3.04 18.12 -3.75
CA GLN A 76 -3.33 17.89 -5.18
C GLN A 76 -3.46 16.39 -5.48
N PHE A 77 -2.55 15.56 -4.94
CA PHE A 77 -2.58 14.11 -5.07
C PHE A 77 -3.87 13.50 -4.51
N TRP A 78 -4.21 13.81 -3.26
CA TRP A 78 -5.39 13.25 -2.60
C TRP A 78 -6.69 13.76 -3.22
N ARG A 79 -6.69 14.95 -3.84
CA ARG A 79 -7.83 15.42 -4.64
C ARG A 79 -8.08 14.55 -5.87
N ILE A 80 -7.04 14.04 -6.54
CA ILE A 80 -7.20 13.11 -7.68
C ILE A 80 -7.81 11.80 -7.19
N LEU A 81 -7.24 11.24 -6.11
CA LEU A 81 -7.62 9.94 -5.56
C LEU A 81 -8.95 9.92 -4.83
N HIS A 82 -9.39 11.05 -4.30
CA HIS A 82 -10.74 11.20 -3.76
C HIS A 82 -11.82 10.75 -4.74
N GLY A 83 -11.65 11.07 -6.04
CA GLY A 83 -12.55 10.58 -7.08
C GLY A 83 -12.55 9.05 -7.22
N VAL A 84 -11.39 8.41 -7.04
CA VAL A 84 -11.28 6.93 -7.02
C VAL A 84 -12.01 6.38 -5.81
N THR A 85 -11.79 6.95 -4.63
CA THR A 85 -12.43 6.52 -3.38
C THR A 85 -13.96 6.54 -3.50
N LEU A 86 -14.53 7.62 -4.04
CA LEU A 86 -15.97 7.72 -4.25
C LEU A 86 -16.48 6.73 -5.31
N SER A 87 -15.74 6.55 -6.40
CA SER A 87 -16.18 5.67 -7.49
C SER A 87 -16.11 4.18 -7.11
N TYR A 88 -15.12 3.78 -6.31
CA TYR A 88 -14.83 2.38 -6.00
C TYR A 88 -15.49 1.89 -4.72
N TYR A 89 -15.60 2.75 -3.69
CA TYR A 89 -15.97 2.28 -2.35
C TYR A 89 -17.21 2.94 -1.76
N LYS A 90 -17.62 4.13 -2.23
CA LYS A 90 -18.79 4.81 -1.67
C LYS A 90 -20.10 4.22 -2.21
N ASP A 91 -20.98 3.82 -1.28
CA ASP A 91 -22.38 3.41 -1.52
C ASP A 91 -22.53 2.31 -2.60
N LYS A 92 -21.65 1.31 -2.61
CA LYS A 92 -21.64 0.25 -3.63
C LYS A 92 -22.28 -1.06 -3.14
N PRO A 93 -23.29 -1.59 -3.86
CA PRO A 93 -23.97 -2.82 -3.48
C PRO A 93 -23.28 -4.09 -3.98
N THR A 94 -22.31 -3.98 -4.89
CA THR A 94 -21.64 -5.08 -5.58
C THR A 94 -20.14 -5.04 -5.36
N SER A 95 -19.46 -6.18 -5.57
CA SER A 95 -18.01 -6.29 -5.41
C SER A 95 -17.26 -5.28 -6.30
N LEU A 96 -16.06 -4.87 -5.89
CA LEU A 96 -15.26 -3.90 -6.65
C LEU A 96 -14.95 -4.33 -8.10
N PRO A 97 -14.59 -5.61 -8.36
CA PRO A 97 -14.33 -6.08 -9.71
C PRO A 97 -15.57 -6.00 -10.63
N GLU A 98 -16.79 -6.09 -10.10
CA GLU A 98 -17.99 -6.06 -10.94
C GLU A 98 -18.29 -4.67 -11.50
N HIS A 99 -18.00 -3.61 -10.74
CA HIS A 99 -18.46 -2.26 -11.09
C HIS A 99 -17.33 -1.28 -11.47
N ALA A 100 -16.06 -1.60 -11.18
CA ALA A 100 -14.94 -0.76 -11.58
C ALA A 100 -14.92 -0.58 -13.11
N SER A 101 -14.64 0.61 -13.62
CA SER A 101 -14.57 0.87 -15.06
C SER A 101 -13.12 1.07 -15.50
N ILE A 102 -12.68 0.34 -16.54
CA ILE A 102 -11.31 0.49 -17.06
C ILE A 102 -11.09 1.88 -17.67
N ASP A 103 -12.11 2.46 -18.31
CA ASP A 103 -12.02 3.80 -18.90
C ASP A 103 -11.86 4.86 -17.79
N PHE A 104 -12.57 4.69 -16.66
CA PHE A 104 -12.40 5.54 -15.48
C PHE A 104 -11.01 5.37 -14.85
N ALA A 105 -10.56 4.12 -14.70
CA ALA A 105 -9.24 3.82 -14.16
C ALA A 105 -8.13 4.44 -15.02
N GLU A 106 -8.25 4.31 -16.33
CA GLU A 106 -7.31 4.90 -17.27
C GLU A 106 -7.29 6.43 -17.21
N PHE A 107 -8.46 7.07 -17.10
CA PHE A 107 -8.56 8.51 -16.93
C PHE A 107 -7.81 8.96 -15.66
N LYS A 108 -8.07 8.30 -14.52
CA LYS A 108 -7.39 8.60 -13.25
C LYS A 108 -5.89 8.31 -13.30
N TYR A 109 -5.48 7.28 -14.01
CA TYR A 109 -4.07 6.97 -14.20
C TYR A 109 -3.35 8.08 -14.96
N ARG A 110 -3.98 8.63 -16.01
CA ARG A 110 -3.45 9.80 -16.73
C ARG A 110 -3.36 11.04 -15.84
N GLU A 111 -4.35 11.30 -14.99
CA GLU A 111 -4.29 12.41 -14.03
C GLU A 111 -3.09 12.25 -13.07
N LEU A 112 -2.85 11.04 -12.58
CA LEU A 112 -1.69 10.73 -11.73
C LEU A 112 -0.36 10.91 -12.46
N LEU A 113 -0.26 10.48 -13.72
CA LEU A 113 0.94 10.65 -14.54
C LEU A 113 1.21 12.14 -14.83
N ALA A 114 0.19 12.89 -15.24
CA ALA A 114 0.32 14.33 -15.46
C ALA A 114 0.72 15.06 -14.17
N TRP A 115 0.19 14.62 -13.02
CA TRP A 115 0.54 15.16 -11.72
C TRP A 115 2.00 14.86 -11.34
N ILE A 116 2.49 13.62 -11.52
CA ILE A 116 3.88 13.28 -11.17
C ILE A 116 4.89 14.00 -12.07
N GLU A 117 4.58 14.15 -13.36
CA GLU A 117 5.41 14.88 -14.34
C GLU A 117 5.48 16.38 -14.04
N GLY A 118 4.41 16.94 -13.46
CA GLY A 118 4.31 18.34 -13.07
C GLY A 118 4.90 18.68 -11.70
N LEU A 119 5.53 17.72 -11.00
CA LEU A 119 6.04 17.96 -9.66
C LEU A 119 7.18 18.99 -9.64
N PRO A 120 7.20 19.89 -8.63
CA PRO A 120 8.36 20.73 -8.35
C PRO A 120 9.64 19.90 -8.19
N SER A 121 10.79 20.48 -8.56
CA SER A 121 12.07 19.77 -8.56
C SER A 121 12.52 19.27 -7.18
N ASP A 122 12.03 19.86 -6.09
CA ASP A 122 12.24 19.45 -4.70
C ASP A 122 11.38 18.25 -4.28
N GLN A 123 10.32 17.94 -5.04
CA GLN A 123 9.43 16.80 -4.83
C GLN A 123 9.69 15.64 -5.80
N ALA A 124 10.57 15.83 -6.77
CA ALA A 124 11.05 14.75 -7.63
C ALA A 124 11.92 13.75 -6.83
N LEU A 125 11.74 12.46 -7.11
CA LEU A 125 12.54 11.40 -6.49
C LEU A 125 13.98 11.42 -7.07
N LYS A 126 14.96 11.67 -6.20
CA LYS A 126 16.40 11.77 -6.50
C LYS A 126 17.17 11.07 -5.39
N ASP A 127 18.40 10.61 -5.59
CA ASP A 127 19.14 9.77 -4.62
C ASP A 127 19.14 10.28 -3.16
N HIS A 128 19.22 11.60 -2.96
CA HIS A 128 19.20 12.24 -1.63
C HIS A 128 17.89 12.98 -1.31
N SER A 129 16.76 12.51 -1.84
CA SER A 129 15.45 13.06 -1.48
C SER A 129 15.19 12.98 0.03
N PRO A 130 14.51 13.97 0.63
CA PRO A 130 14.02 13.85 2.00
C PRO A 130 13.05 12.67 2.16
N HIS A 131 12.97 12.10 3.37
CA HIS A 131 12.12 10.93 3.64
C HIS A 131 10.65 11.14 3.26
N HIS A 132 10.09 12.34 3.46
CA HIS A 132 8.70 12.65 3.10
C HIS A 132 8.45 12.59 1.59
N VAL A 133 9.44 12.87 0.75
CA VAL A 133 9.34 12.71 -0.71
C VAL A 133 9.28 11.23 -1.04
N VAL A 134 10.12 10.40 -0.44
CA VAL A 134 10.08 8.95 -0.68
C VAL A 134 8.72 8.36 -0.28
N VAL A 135 8.14 8.82 0.84
CA VAL A 135 6.77 8.44 1.26
C VAL A 135 5.71 8.88 0.26
N LEU A 136 5.81 10.09 -0.31
CA LEU A 136 4.92 10.55 -1.38
C LEU A 136 4.95 9.60 -2.59
N HIS A 137 6.14 9.20 -3.03
CA HIS A 137 6.31 8.27 -4.16
C HIS A 137 5.83 6.84 -3.83
N ILE A 138 5.94 6.41 -2.56
CA ILE A 138 5.32 5.18 -2.08
C ILE A 138 3.80 5.24 -2.26
N TRP A 139 3.15 6.32 -1.81
CA TRP A 139 1.71 6.48 -1.96
C TRP A 139 1.28 6.58 -3.43
N PHE A 140 2.07 7.24 -4.27
CA PHE A 140 1.82 7.29 -5.71
C PHE A 140 1.74 5.89 -6.32
N HIS A 141 2.73 5.02 -6.07
CA HIS A 141 2.70 3.67 -6.61
C HIS A 141 1.60 2.81 -5.96
N ALA A 142 1.37 2.92 -4.65
CA ALA A 142 0.25 2.24 -3.99
C ALA A 142 -1.10 2.61 -4.61
N ALA A 143 -1.29 3.88 -4.99
CA ALA A 143 -2.51 4.32 -5.65
C ALA A 143 -2.69 3.73 -7.05
N ILE A 144 -1.60 3.56 -7.82
CA ILE A 144 -1.66 2.86 -9.12
C ILE A 144 -2.07 1.40 -8.92
N LEU A 145 -1.56 0.76 -7.87
CA LEU A 145 -1.93 -0.62 -7.53
C LEU A 145 -3.44 -0.72 -7.24
N ASP A 146 -4.00 0.14 -6.39
CA ASP A 146 -5.45 0.14 -6.11
C ASP A 146 -6.29 0.46 -7.33
N LEU A 147 -5.81 1.35 -8.19
CA LEU A 147 -6.52 1.74 -9.40
C LEU A 147 -6.76 0.56 -10.33
N PHE A 148 -5.75 -0.33 -10.46
CA PHE A 148 -5.77 -1.43 -11.40
C PHE A 148 -6.06 -2.81 -10.80
N ARG A 149 -5.98 -2.99 -9.47
CA ARG A 149 -6.28 -4.25 -8.78
C ARG A 149 -7.61 -4.91 -9.21
N PRO A 150 -8.73 -4.17 -9.41
CA PRO A 150 -10.01 -4.78 -9.79
C PRO A 150 -10.02 -5.47 -11.16
N PHE A 151 -9.03 -5.18 -12.01
CA PHE A 151 -8.92 -5.77 -13.35
C PHE A 151 -8.01 -7.00 -13.37
N LEU A 152 -7.30 -7.29 -12.28
CA LEU A 152 -6.35 -8.39 -12.21
C LEU A 152 -6.98 -9.73 -11.81
N GLN A 153 -8.17 -9.74 -11.20
CA GLN A 153 -8.83 -11.00 -10.82
C GLN A 153 -9.52 -11.72 -11.99
N ASN A 154 -9.76 -11.04 -13.11
CA ASN A 154 -10.48 -11.61 -14.25
C ASN A 154 -9.66 -11.49 -15.53
N THR A 155 -9.27 -12.63 -16.10
CA THR A 155 -8.44 -12.73 -17.32
C THR A 155 -9.03 -11.98 -18.51
N ALA A 156 -10.36 -11.91 -18.63
CA ALA A 156 -11.00 -11.14 -19.72
C ALA A 156 -10.78 -9.63 -19.55
N ARG A 157 -10.75 -9.14 -18.30
CA ARG A 157 -10.52 -7.74 -17.95
C ARG A 157 -9.04 -7.36 -17.99
N GLN A 158 -8.15 -8.26 -17.56
CA GLN A 158 -6.70 -8.10 -17.71
C GLN A 158 -6.29 -7.81 -19.17
N ARG A 159 -6.99 -8.45 -20.13
CA ARG A 159 -6.73 -8.31 -21.57
C ARG A 159 -7.29 -7.03 -22.18
N GLN A 160 -8.09 -6.26 -21.44
CA GLN A 160 -8.58 -4.97 -21.92
C GLN A 160 -7.41 -3.97 -21.96
N ARG A 161 -7.18 -3.39 -23.13
CA ARG A 161 -6.09 -2.44 -23.33
C ARG A 161 -6.51 -1.04 -22.88
N LEU A 162 -5.55 -0.33 -22.30
CA LEU A 162 -5.65 1.11 -22.08
C LEU A 162 -5.60 1.82 -23.44
N LYS A 163 -6.61 2.61 -23.76
CA LYS A 163 -6.89 3.15 -25.11
C LYS A 163 -6.01 4.36 -25.48
N THR A 164 -5.60 5.15 -24.50
CA THR A 164 -4.80 6.38 -24.67
C THR A 164 -3.34 6.06 -24.97
N PHE A 165 -2.84 4.91 -24.52
CA PHE A 165 -1.42 4.59 -24.62
C PHE A 165 -1.11 3.82 -25.90
N SER A 166 -0.12 4.30 -26.66
CA SER A 166 0.30 3.68 -27.93
C SER A 166 1.22 2.46 -27.74
N ALA A 167 1.64 2.17 -26.52
CA ALA A 167 2.58 1.09 -26.25
C ALA A 167 1.96 -0.30 -26.53
N ARG A 168 2.82 -1.23 -26.93
CA ARG A 168 2.42 -2.61 -27.27
C ARG A 168 1.89 -3.37 -26.04
N ARG A 169 2.30 -2.97 -24.84
CA ARG A 169 1.91 -3.55 -23.54
C ARG A 169 1.10 -2.58 -22.68
N SER A 170 0.17 -1.84 -23.29
CA SER A 170 -0.74 -0.94 -22.59
C SER A 170 -1.88 -1.70 -21.89
N TYR A 171 -1.55 -2.51 -20.90
CA TYR A 171 -2.50 -3.30 -20.09
C TYR A 171 -2.47 -2.84 -18.63
N PRO A 172 -3.58 -2.93 -17.87
CA PRO A 172 -3.62 -2.67 -16.42
C PRO A 172 -2.50 -3.38 -15.65
N GLU A 173 -2.26 -4.65 -15.98
CA GLU A 173 -1.23 -5.48 -15.38
C GLU A 173 0.18 -4.91 -15.56
N ALA A 174 0.48 -4.30 -16.71
CA ALA A 174 1.80 -3.73 -16.96
C ALA A 174 2.08 -2.51 -16.04
N ALA A 175 1.08 -1.64 -15.85
CA ALA A 175 1.18 -0.50 -14.94
C ALA A 175 1.26 -0.95 -13.46
N PHE A 176 0.49 -1.97 -13.10
CA PHE A 176 0.53 -2.60 -11.78
C PHE A 176 1.91 -3.19 -11.49
N ASN A 177 2.41 -4.09 -12.35
CA ASN A 177 3.71 -4.75 -12.16
C ASN A 177 4.87 -3.75 -12.15
N ALA A 178 4.84 -2.73 -13.01
CA ALA A 178 5.83 -1.66 -12.97
C ALA A 178 5.84 -0.94 -11.62
N SER A 179 4.67 -0.65 -11.05
CA SER A 179 4.55 0.02 -9.76
C SER A 179 4.91 -0.88 -8.58
N VAL A 180 4.64 -2.20 -8.65
CA VAL A 180 5.14 -3.18 -7.68
C VAL A 180 6.67 -3.17 -7.64
N ASN A 181 7.33 -3.18 -8.81
CA ASN A 181 8.79 -3.14 -8.89
C ASN A 181 9.37 -1.83 -8.33
N GLN A 182 8.70 -0.70 -8.56
CA GLN A 182 9.09 0.57 -7.95
C GLN A 182 8.92 0.53 -6.42
N LEU A 183 7.83 -0.02 -5.90
CA LEU A 183 7.63 -0.17 -4.45
C LEU A 183 8.67 -1.10 -3.81
N LYS A 184 9.00 -2.22 -4.45
CA LYS A 184 10.09 -3.13 -4.03
C LYS A 184 11.40 -2.35 -3.82
N GLN A 185 11.77 -1.50 -4.77
CA GLN A 185 12.97 -0.65 -4.69
C GLN A 185 12.84 0.44 -3.60
N LEU A 186 11.67 1.09 -3.51
CA LEU A 186 11.40 2.12 -2.51
C LEU A 186 11.45 1.60 -1.08
N ILE A 187 11.00 0.36 -0.82
CA ILE A 187 11.11 -0.29 0.50
C ILE A 187 12.57 -0.42 0.90
N VAL A 188 13.40 -1.02 0.04
CA VAL A 188 14.83 -1.22 0.31
C VAL A 188 15.49 0.14 0.54
N ARG A 189 15.23 1.08 -0.36
CA ARG A 189 15.77 2.43 -0.26
C ARG A 189 15.36 3.14 1.02
N TYR A 190 14.09 3.06 1.43
CA TYR A 190 13.59 3.76 2.60
C TYR A 190 14.20 3.18 3.88
N ARG A 191 14.25 1.85 3.98
CA ARG A 191 14.85 1.15 5.14
C ARG A 191 16.34 1.41 5.27
N CYS A 192 17.09 1.41 4.17
CA CYS A 192 18.55 1.55 4.21
C CYS A 192 19.02 2.99 4.44
N ASN A 193 18.25 4.00 4.03
CA ASN A 193 18.72 5.38 4.01
C ASN A 193 18.06 6.31 5.04
N TYR A 194 17.00 5.87 5.73
CA TYR A 194 16.27 6.74 6.66
C TYR A 194 15.96 6.04 7.98
N GLU A 195 16.43 6.62 9.08
CA GLU A 195 16.12 6.19 10.44
C GLU A 195 14.61 6.22 10.74
N SER A 196 13.88 7.12 10.07
CA SER A 196 12.43 7.22 10.19
C SER A 196 11.70 5.94 9.81
N SER A 197 12.33 5.03 9.05
CA SER A 197 11.79 3.68 8.82
C SER A 197 11.47 2.90 10.11
N ALA A 198 12.15 3.19 11.22
CA ALA A 198 11.92 2.53 12.50
C ALA A 198 10.76 3.13 13.32
N TYR A 199 10.30 4.35 13.03
CA TYR A 199 9.34 5.06 13.89
C TYR A 199 8.24 5.84 13.17
N THR A 200 8.18 5.84 11.83
CA THR A 200 7.04 6.41 11.08
C THR A 200 6.20 5.32 10.43
N MET A 201 4.88 5.34 10.66
CA MET A 201 3.95 4.39 10.05
C MET A 201 3.57 4.76 8.60
N LEU A 202 3.96 5.94 8.10
CA LEU A 202 3.48 6.46 6.81
C LEU A 202 3.91 5.63 5.59
N TRP A 203 5.06 4.96 5.65
CA TRP A 203 5.60 4.15 4.56
C TRP A 203 5.10 2.69 4.59
N GLN A 204 4.38 2.28 5.64
CA GLN A 204 3.92 0.91 5.85
C GLN A 204 2.98 0.42 4.73
N THR A 205 2.32 1.34 4.03
CA THR A 205 1.52 1.04 2.83
C THR A 205 2.36 0.30 1.79
N ALA A 206 3.64 0.63 1.62
CA ALA A 206 4.51 -0.13 0.72
C ALA A 206 4.65 -1.60 1.16
N LEU A 207 4.80 -1.84 2.47
CA LEU A 207 4.99 -3.18 3.03
C LEU A 207 3.77 -4.07 2.79
N ILE A 208 2.56 -3.56 3.07
CA ILE A 208 1.32 -4.29 2.81
C ILE A 208 1.18 -4.57 1.31
N TYR A 209 1.38 -3.57 0.47
CA TYR A 209 1.11 -3.67 -0.97
C TYR A 209 2.10 -4.60 -1.66
N VAL A 210 3.38 -4.53 -1.31
CA VAL A 210 4.40 -5.44 -1.84
C VAL A 210 4.17 -6.85 -1.32
N ALA A 211 3.86 -7.04 -0.03
CA ALA A 211 3.55 -8.36 0.52
C ALA A 211 2.38 -9.03 -0.21
N ASN A 212 1.29 -8.30 -0.46
CA ASN A 212 0.16 -8.81 -1.26
C ASN A 212 0.60 -9.19 -2.68
N ALA A 213 1.34 -8.32 -3.35
CA ALA A 213 1.75 -8.55 -4.74
C ALA A 213 2.69 -9.76 -4.89
N VAL A 214 3.63 -9.96 -3.96
CA VAL A 214 4.57 -11.09 -4.03
C VAL A 214 3.95 -12.41 -3.58
N LEU A 215 3.01 -12.39 -2.64
CA LEU A 215 2.24 -13.58 -2.27
C LEU A 215 1.27 -14.03 -3.38
N HIS A 216 0.78 -13.11 -4.20
CA HIS A 216 -0.03 -13.45 -5.37
C HIS A 216 0.76 -14.14 -6.49
N ASN A 217 2.09 -13.97 -6.53
CA ASN A 217 2.95 -14.54 -7.57
C ASN A 217 4.22 -15.16 -6.97
N THR A 218 4.04 -16.25 -6.23
CA THR A 218 5.14 -17.01 -5.60
C THR A 218 6.00 -17.80 -6.58
N GLN A 219 5.68 -17.75 -7.88
CA GLN A 219 6.55 -18.24 -8.95
C GLN A 219 7.71 -17.27 -9.26
N ASP A 220 7.61 -16.00 -8.85
CA ASP A 220 8.71 -15.03 -8.95
C ASP A 220 9.85 -15.45 -7.99
N PRO A 221 11.06 -15.78 -8.46
CA PRO A 221 12.15 -16.24 -7.59
C PRO A 221 12.51 -15.23 -6.48
N GLU A 222 12.18 -13.96 -6.64
CA GLU A 222 12.43 -12.92 -5.65
C GLU A 222 11.31 -12.75 -4.62
N TRP A 223 10.19 -13.50 -4.70
CA TRP A 223 9.02 -13.30 -3.83
C TRP A 223 9.39 -13.38 -2.35
N ARG A 224 10.20 -14.39 -1.97
CA ARG A 224 10.64 -14.60 -0.59
C ARG A 224 11.45 -13.44 -0.07
N LEU A 225 12.40 -12.94 -0.88
CA LEU A 225 13.27 -11.84 -0.51
C LEU A 225 12.44 -10.60 -0.14
N TYR A 226 11.50 -10.23 -1.00
CA TYR A 226 10.68 -9.05 -0.78
C TYR A 226 9.61 -9.26 0.30
N PHE A 227 9.05 -10.46 0.43
CA PHE A 227 8.13 -10.77 1.53
C PHE A 227 8.81 -10.64 2.89
N LEU A 228 10.00 -11.25 3.05
CA LEU A 228 10.81 -11.11 4.27
C LEU A 228 11.22 -9.66 4.51
N ALA A 229 11.58 -8.91 3.45
CA ALA A 229 11.87 -7.48 3.58
C ALA A 229 10.67 -6.68 4.14
N CYS A 230 9.43 -7.11 3.86
CA CYS A 230 8.23 -6.51 4.44
C CYS A 230 8.05 -6.89 5.91
N ILE A 231 8.18 -8.18 6.25
CA ILE A 231 8.07 -8.68 7.63
C ILE A 231 9.11 -8.03 8.55
N TYR A 232 10.38 -7.98 8.14
CA TYR A 232 11.44 -7.29 8.89
C TYR A 232 11.30 -5.76 8.88
N GLY A 233 10.53 -5.19 7.96
CA GLY A 233 10.15 -3.78 8.02
C GLY A 233 9.31 -3.46 9.26
N TYR A 234 8.41 -4.37 9.62
CA TYR A 234 7.58 -4.24 10.83
C TYR A 234 8.35 -4.53 12.12
N GLU A 235 9.44 -5.30 12.07
CA GLU A 235 10.33 -5.48 13.23
C GLU A 235 10.89 -4.14 13.72
N GLY A 236 11.30 -3.24 12.83
CA GLY A 236 11.74 -1.89 13.21
C GLY A 236 10.60 -1.08 13.84
N LEU A 237 9.43 -1.09 13.19
CA LEU A 237 8.25 -0.31 13.58
C LEU A 237 7.63 -0.74 14.91
N ARG A 238 7.83 -2.00 15.34
CA ARG A 238 7.22 -2.53 16.56
C ARG A 238 7.58 -1.73 17.81
N THR A 239 8.77 -1.14 17.84
CA THR A 239 9.26 -0.35 18.98
C THR A 239 8.38 0.87 19.23
N SER A 240 7.87 1.48 18.15
CA SER A 240 6.99 2.63 18.22
C SER A 240 5.50 2.25 18.12
N TYR A 241 5.18 1.10 17.52
CA TYR A 241 3.81 0.73 17.18
C TYR A 241 3.51 -0.76 17.43
N ARG A 242 2.76 -1.04 18.49
CA ARG A 242 2.29 -2.41 18.81
C ARG A 242 1.48 -3.07 17.68
N VAL A 243 0.81 -2.27 16.85
CA VAL A 243 0.04 -2.78 15.70
C VAL A 243 0.91 -3.50 14.67
N ALA A 244 2.22 -3.22 14.61
CA ALA A 244 3.16 -3.89 13.72
C ALA A 244 3.20 -5.41 13.93
N GLU A 245 3.06 -5.88 15.17
CA GLU A 245 3.01 -7.31 15.48
C GLU A 245 1.76 -7.97 14.91
N VAL A 246 0.60 -7.30 15.03
CA VAL A 246 -0.68 -7.79 14.53
C VAL A 246 -0.69 -7.79 12.99
N ILE A 247 -0.10 -6.78 12.35
CA ILE A 247 0.07 -6.72 10.90
C ILE A 247 0.96 -7.87 10.42
N SER A 248 2.13 -8.06 11.04
CA SER A 248 3.06 -9.13 10.67
C SER A 248 2.42 -10.50 10.77
N ARG A 249 1.65 -10.73 11.85
CA ARG A 249 0.86 -11.96 12.01
C ARG A 249 -0.17 -12.13 10.90
N GLY A 250 -0.91 -11.08 10.56
CA GLY A 250 -1.88 -11.11 9.45
C GLY A 250 -1.23 -11.47 8.11
N LEU A 251 -0.09 -10.86 7.78
CA LEU A 251 0.66 -11.16 6.55
C LEU A 251 1.23 -12.58 6.53
N LEU A 252 1.72 -13.09 7.67
CA LEU A 252 2.18 -14.48 7.78
C LEU A 252 1.01 -15.48 7.67
N THR A 253 -0.19 -15.15 8.16
CA THR A 253 -1.39 -15.96 7.90
C THR A 253 -1.67 -16.03 6.40
N MET A 254 -1.49 -14.94 5.65
CA MET A 254 -1.68 -14.96 4.20
C MET A 254 -0.65 -15.88 3.52
N SER A 255 0.64 -15.81 3.88
CA SER A 255 1.65 -16.69 3.29
C SER A 255 1.42 -18.18 3.57
N LEU A 256 0.82 -18.52 4.72
CA LEU A 256 0.45 -19.90 5.04
C LEU A 256 -0.70 -20.42 4.17
N ARG A 257 -1.63 -19.56 3.73
CA ARG A 257 -2.76 -19.96 2.88
C ARG A 257 -2.37 -20.26 1.45
N GLU A 258 -1.41 -19.51 0.92
CA GLU A 258 -0.89 -19.73 -0.43
C GLU A 258 -0.02 -21.00 -0.52
N GLY A 259 0.35 -21.59 0.63
CA GLY A 259 1.04 -22.89 0.73
C GLY A 259 2.57 -22.82 0.55
N ASP A 260 3.12 -21.64 0.32
CA ASP A 260 4.54 -21.45 -0.01
C ASP A 260 5.48 -21.28 1.21
N MET A 261 4.90 -21.27 2.42
CA MET A 261 5.60 -21.17 3.70
C MET A 261 5.02 -22.18 4.70
N SER A 262 5.87 -22.84 5.49
CA SER A 262 5.45 -23.80 6.52
C SER A 262 4.99 -23.12 7.81
N GLY A 263 4.16 -23.80 8.62
CA GLY A 263 3.74 -23.32 9.94
C GLY A 263 4.92 -23.06 10.89
N ASN A 264 5.92 -23.94 10.89
CA ASN A 264 7.15 -23.80 11.67
C ASN A 264 7.95 -22.54 11.30
N GLU A 265 8.13 -22.30 10.00
CA GLU A 265 8.82 -21.12 9.50
C GLU A 265 8.08 -19.83 9.87
N ALA A 266 6.75 -19.80 9.67
CA ALA A 266 5.93 -18.65 10.00
C ALA A 266 5.95 -18.33 11.50
N ARG A 267 5.90 -19.34 12.38
CA ARG A 267 6.04 -19.16 13.84
C ARG A 267 7.42 -18.62 14.22
N HIS A 268 8.48 -19.11 13.58
CA HIS A 268 9.82 -18.62 13.80
C HIS A 268 9.97 -17.14 13.39
N LEU A 269 9.47 -16.76 12.20
CA LEU A 269 9.47 -15.37 11.74
C LEU A 269 8.65 -14.47 12.67
N LEU A 270 7.46 -14.92 13.08
CA LEU A 270 6.64 -14.17 14.02
C LEU A 270 7.39 -13.94 15.34
N LYS A 271 8.08 -14.96 15.87
CA LYS A 271 8.89 -14.83 17.09
C LYS A 271 10.07 -13.87 16.94
N GLN A 272 10.62 -13.69 15.74
CA GLN A 272 11.67 -12.69 15.50
C GLN A 272 11.08 -11.27 15.50
N VAL A 273 9.89 -11.09 14.92
CA VAL A 273 9.22 -9.79 14.86
C VAL A 273 8.59 -9.43 16.19
N THR A 274 8.04 -10.38 16.94
CA THR A 274 7.54 -10.16 18.30
C THR A 274 8.72 -10.16 19.26
N GLY A 275 8.90 -9.11 20.05
CA GLY A 275 9.96 -9.10 21.07
C GLY A 275 9.82 -10.22 22.11
N PRO A 276 10.76 -10.35 23.07
CA PRO A 276 10.62 -11.29 24.17
C PRO A 276 9.27 -11.14 24.86
N GLU A 277 8.62 -12.29 25.10
CA GLU A 277 7.29 -12.39 25.71
C GLU A 277 7.24 -11.55 26.99
N GLY A 278 6.40 -10.50 27.01
CA GLY A 278 6.20 -9.62 28.17
C GLY A 278 6.37 -8.12 27.91
N ALA A 279 6.86 -7.69 26.74
CA ALA A 279 6.95 -6.26 26.40
C ALA A 279 5.63 -5.65 25.88
N GLY A 280 4.65 -6.48 25.52
CA GLY A 280 3.34 -6.06 25.03
C GLY A 280 2.37 -5.75 26.18
N GLY A 281 1.96 -4.49 26.32
CA GLY A 281 0.95 -4.09 27.31
C GLY A 281 -0.36 -4.91 27.17
N LYS A 282 -1.04 -5.17 28.29
CA LYS A 282 -2.24 -6.05 28.43
C LYS A 282 -3.50 -5.64 27.62
N GLY A 283 -3.41 -4.72 26.66
CA GLY A 283 -4.55 -4.29 25.83
C GLY A 283 -4.55 -4.97 24.46
N ASP A 284 -5.74 -5.43 24.04
CA ASP A 284 -6.02 -5.90 22.68
C ASP A 284 -5.76 -4.77 21.67
N VAL A 285 -4.97 -5.05 20.64
CA VAL A 285 -4.60 -4.06 19.62
C VAL A 285 -5.56 -4.20 18.44
N ARG A 286 -6.41 -3.19 18.25
CA ARG A 286 -7.35 -3.16 17.12
C ARG A 286 -6.61 -2.76 15.85
N ALA A 287 -6.73 -3.60 14.83
CA ALA A 287 -6.18 -3.41 13.50
C ALA A 287 -7.30 -3.68 12.48
N THR A 288 -8.23 -2.72 12.39
CA THR A 288 -9.51 -2.89 11.67
C THR A 288 -9.40 -2.68 10.16
N PHE A 289 -8.22 -2.27 9.67
CA PHE A 289 -7.95 -2.07 8.26
C PHE A 289 -7.54 -3.37 7.56
N MET A 290 -7.46 -3.33 6.24
CA MET A 290 -7.25 -4.51 5.40
C MET A 290 -5.77 -4.89 5.30
N ALA A 291 -5.48 -6.18 5.45
CA ALA A 291 -4.16 -6.74 5.14
C ALA A 291 -4.20 -7.46 3.79
N ASP A 292 -5.26 -8.23 3.52
CA ASP A 292 -5.48 -8.93 2.26
C ASP A 292 -6.28 -8.04 1.30
N LEU A 293 -5.57 -7.36 0.41
CA LEU A 293 -6.12 -6.35 -0.47
C LEU A 293 -6.94 -6.95 -1.61
N ASP A 294 -6.70 -8.22 -1.95
CA ASP A 294 -7.47 -8.92 -2.99
C ASP A 294 -8.79 -9.47 -2.42
N LEU A 295 -8.76 -10.04 -1.22
CA LEU A 295 -9.96 -10.45 -0.49
C LEU A 295 -10.82 -9.24 -0.11
N ALA A 296 -10.22 -8.09 0.21
CA ALA A 296 -10.95 -6.88 0.58
C ALA A 296 -11.93 -6.38 -0.49
N MET A 297 -11.70 -6.73 -1.76
CA MET A 297 -12.58 -6.34 -2.86
C MET A 297 -13.92 -7.08 -2.89
N THR A 298 -13.99 -8.23 -2.19
CA THR A 298 -15.18 -9.11 -2.17
C THR A 298 -15.69 -9.38 -0.75
N ASP A 299 -14.78 -9.51 0.23
CA ASP A 299 -15.09 -9.72 1.64
C ASP A 299 -14.16 -8.87 2.54
N PRO A 300 -14.49 -7.58 2.73
CA PRO A 300 -13.72 -6.69 3.58
C PRO A 300 -13.64 -7.16 5.04
N GLU A 301 -14.61 -7.90 5.55
CA GLU A 301 -14.58 -8.35 6.95
C GLU A 301 -13.50 -9.41 7.14
N SER A 302 -13.44 -10.42 6.27
CA SER A 302 -12.40 -11.46 6.36
C SER A 302 -10.99 -10.96 6.02
N ALA A 303 -10.88 -9.87 5.25
CA ALA A 303 -9.62 -9.27 4.82
C ALA A 303 -8.90 -8.43 5.90
N LYS A 304 -9.57 -8.13 7.02
CA LYS A 304 -9.01 -7.31 8.09
C LYS A 304 -7.78 -7.95 8.71
N VAL A 305 -6.80 -7.11 9.04
CA VAL A 305 -5.56 -7.54 9.74
C VAL A 305 -5.90 -8.32 11.01
N GLU A 306 -6.80 -7.82 11.85
CA GLU A 306 -7.14 -8.49 13.11
C GLU A 306 -7.80 -9.87 12.92
N ASN A 307 -8.57 -10.06 11.85
CA ASN A 307 -9.22 -11.34 11.56
C ASN A 307 -8.24 -12.36 10.98
N LEU A 308 -7.33 -11.92 10.11
CA LEU A 308 -6.23 -12.74 9.60
C LEU A 308 -5.28 -13.15 10.74
N ALA A 309 -4.93 -12.20 11.62
CA ALA A 309 -4.03 -12.46 12.74
C ALA A 309 -4.61 -13.46 13.75
N LYS A 310 -5.92 -13.42 14.02
CA LYS A 310 -6.60 -14.40 14.91
C LYS A 310 -6.55 -15.82 14.38
N ARG A 311 -6.60 -16.00 13.05
CA ARG A 311 -6.59 -17.32 12.39
C ARG A 311 -5.20 -17.91 12.22
N PHE A 312 -4.15 -17.23 12.67
CA PHE A 312 -2.76 -17.62 12.41
C PHE A 312 -2.45 -19.03 12.91
N GLU A 313 -2.69 -19.33 14.19
CA GLU A 313 -2.37 -20.63 14.78
C GLU A 313 -3.18 -21.76 14.13
N ASP A 314 -4.47 -21.53 13.88
CA ASP A 314 -5.33 -22.52 13.23
C ASP A 314 -4.83 -22.89 11.83
N VAL A 315 -4.43 -21.89 11.04
CA VAL A 315 -3.91 -22.09 9.68
C VAL A 315 -2.51 -22.70 9.71
N ALA A 316 -1.65 -22.29 10.65
CA ALA A 316 -0.31 -22.83 10.80
C ALA A 316 -0.35 -24.32 11.18
N LEU A 317 -1.20 -24.71 12.13
CA LEU A 317 -1.40 -26.12 12.52
C LEU A 317 -1.92 -26.93 11.33
N PHE A 318 -2.92 -26.42 10.61
CA PHE A 318 -3.47 -27.10 9.43
C PHE A 318 -2.40 -27.32 8.35
N SER A 319 -1.60 -26.29 8.06
CA SER A 319 -0.47 -26.39 7.12
C SER A 319 0.49 -27.51 7.53
N ASP A 320 0.89 -27.57 8.80
CA ASP A 320 1.81 -28.59 9.29
C ASP A 320 1.24 -30.01 9.06
N PHE A 321 -0.04 -30.26 9.37
CA PHE A 321 -0.68 -31.55 9.12
C PHE A 321 -0.71 -31.94 7.64
N THR A 322 -1.08 -31.01 6.76
CA THR A 322 -1.16 -31.30 5.32
C THR A 322 0.21 -31.54 4.67
N THR A 323 1.25 -30.86 5.14
CA THR A 323 2.63 -31.05 4.62
C THR A 323 3.25 -32.37 5.09
N MET A 324 2.92 -32.84 6.29
CA MET A 324 3.38 -34.14 6.78
C MET A 324 2.80 -35.30 5.96
N ASP A 325 1.52 -35.23 5.60
CA ASP A 325 0.88 -36.25 4.76
C ASP A 325 1.51 -36.32 3.36
N ASP A 326 1.88 -35.17 2.77
CA ASP A 326 2.56 -35.11 1.48
C ASP A 326 4.00 -35.65 1.52
N GLU A 327 4.74 -35.38 2.60
CA GLU A 327 6.08 -35.92 2.81
C GLU A 327 6.05 -37.43 3.10
N GLU A 328 5.09 -37.90 3.91
CA GLU A 328 4.86 -39.33 4.14
C GLU A 328 4.49 -40.04 2.82
N ALA A 329 3.54 -39.51 2.04
CA ALA A 329 3.16 -40.07 0.75
C ALA A 329 4.35 -40.14 -0.23
N ARG A 330 5.20 -39.10 -0.27
CA ARG A 330 6.45 -39.12 -1.07
C ARG A 330 7.48 -40.10 -0.53
N SER A 331 7.53 -40.33 0.78
CA SER A 331 8.43 -41.30 1.39
C SER A 331 8.02 -42.74 1.02
N PHE A 332 6.71 -43.03 1.02
CA PHE A 332 6.18 -44.33 0.58
C PHE A 332 6.44 -44.58 -0.92
N GLN A 333 6.27 -43.57 -1.77
CA GLN A 333 6.62 -43.68 -3.20
C GLN A 333 8.12 -43.91 -3.45
N ARG A 334 8.99 -43.36 -2.59
CA ARG A 334 10.44 -43.57 -2.67
C ARG A 334 10.88 -44.95 -2.19
N ILE A 335 10.09 -45.59 -1.33
CA ILE A 335 10.31 -46.96 -0.85
C ILE A 335 9.84 -47.99 -1.89
N GLU A 336 8.86 -47.66 -2.74
CA GLU A 336 8.33 -48.55 -3.79
C GLU A 336 9.13 -48.58 -5.09
N THR A 337 10.16 -47.76 -5.26
CA THR A 337 11.12 -47.88 -6.37
C THR A 337 12.38 -48.61 -5.92
N PRO A 338 12.45 -49.95 -6.03
CA PRO A 338 13.72 -50.64 -5.88
C PRO A 338 14.64 -50.28 -7.04
N ASP A 339 15.91 -50.14 -6.68
CA ASP A 339 17.06 -49.90 -7.53
C ASP A 339 17.09 -50.90 -8.71
N ASN A 340 16.67 -50.46 -9.90
CA ASN A 340 16.93 -51.21 -11.13
C ASN A 340 18.32 -50.77 -11.64
N THR A 341 19.35 -51.28 -10.98
CA THR A 341 20.67 -51.44 -11.55
C THR A 341 20.68 -52.68 -12.44
N GLU A 342 20.76 -52.48 -13.76
CA GLU A 342 21.55 -53.31 -14.68
C GLU A 342 22.21 -52.41 -15.73
#